data_AF-A0A0D0A4Y6-F1
#
_entry.id   AF-A0A0D0A4Y6-F1
#
_cell.length_a   1.000
_cell.length_b   1.000
_cell.length_c   1.000
_cell.angle_alpha   90.00
_cell.angle_beta   90.00
_cell.angle_gamma   90.00
#
_symmetry.space_group_name_H-M   'P 1'
#
loop_
_entity.id
_entity.type
_entity.pdbx_description
1 polymer ?
#
loop_
_entity_poly.entity_id
_entity_poly.type
_entity_poly.pdbx_seq_one_letter_code
_entity_poly.pdbx_strand_id
1 'polypeptide(L)'
;MAPARSNRRTHQEQPGIQPRNTPSDANAANNADLFLEPMMGTPLTVYIEKDVEEKESLVELIAKHGGAVSPGYSGTPYILVDPHKESGQNLYRQYAGKKGKVVLHYRWIHECIRVGALQTFQNNWAGCKVTGTEKPNPTTPSPSQDGPACATQSTQVPPVQSIPPHPQTVPSVVSPDPLVHPPQQSSHLQPLPLSPGKPQMLSHRNTLTSHHNLPQCSLGHPIRTGMARGCLVSISHLR
;
A
#
# COMPACT_ATOMS: atom_id res chain seq x y z
N MET A 1 21.33 44.43 -22.38
CA MET A 1 19.98 44.99 -22.15
C MET A 1 19.05 43.85 -21.80
N ALA A 2 18.52 43.81 -20.57
CA ALA A 2 17.59 42.76 -20.11
C ALA A 2 16.25 43.40 -19.73
N PRO A 3 15.09 42.81 -20.09
CA PRO A 3 13.82 43.21 -19.52
C PRO A 3 13.58 42.46 -18.21
N ALA A 4 13.27 43.24 -17.17
CA ALA A 4 12.79 42.78 -15.88
C ALA A 4 11.44 42.07 -16.03
N ARG A 5 11.27 40.92 -15.37
CA ARG A 5 9.95 40.35 -15.12
C ARG A 5 9.75 40.16 -13.62
N SER A 6 9.17 41.21 -13.06
CA SER A 6 8.45 41.23 -11.79
C SER A 6 7.33 40.19 -11.84
N ASN A 7 7.27 39.29 -10.85
CA ASN A 7 6.07 38.52 -10.59
C ASN A 7 5.53 38.88 -9.21
N ARG A 8 4.40 39.56 -9.26
CA ARG A 8 3.60 40.05 -8.14
C ARG A 8 3.15 38.90 -7.27
N ARG A 9 3.55 39.02 -6.02
CA ARG A 9 2.97 38.44 -4.82
C ARG A 9 1.53 38.94 -4.65
N THR A 10 0.54 38.05 -4.74
CA THR A 10 -0.84 38.36 -4.34
C THR A 10 -1.03 37.84 -2.92
N HIS A 11 -0.88 38.74 -1.95
CA HIS A 11 -1.44 38.57 -0.60
C HIS A 11 -2.96 38.67 -0.72
N GLN A 12 -3.66 37.58 -0.45
CA GLN A 12 -5.08 37.62 -0.13
C GLN A 12 -5.20 37.40 1.37
N GLU A 13 -5.30 38.52 2.09
CA GLU A 13 -5.75 38.57 3.48
C GLU A 13 -7.21 38.13 3.52
N GLN A 14 -7.53 37.12 4.34
CA GLN A 14 -8.91 36.76 4.71
C GLN A 14 -9.12 37.05 6.20
N PRO A 15 -10.23 37.70 6.59
CA PRO A 15 -10.48 38.14 7.95
C PRO A 15 -10.93 37.00 8.87
N GLY A 16 -10.58 37.15 10.15
CA GLY A 16 -10.59 36.13 11.18
C GLY A 16 -11.91 35.39 11.44
N ILE A 17 -11.78 34.07 11.60
CA ILE A 17 -12.73 33.22 12.29
C ILE A 17 -12.19 32.98 13.70
N GLN A 18 -12.90 33.47 14.71
CA GLN A 18 -12.61 33.18 16.11
C GLN A 18 -12.85 31.70 16.41
N PRO A 19 -11.95 31.00 17.14
CA PRO A 19 -12.20 29.65 17.59
C PRO A 19 -13.30 29.66 18.68
N ARG A 20 -14.48 29.15 18.32
CA ARG A 20 -15.56 28.85 19.26
C ARG A 20 -15.15 27.63 20.08
N ASN A 21 -14.61 27.88 21.27
CA ASN A 21 -14.31 26.85 22.25
C ASN A 21 -15.63 26.27 22.81
N THR A 22 -16.09 25.15 22.26
CA THR A 22 -17.16 24.32 22.85
C THR A 22 -16.55 23.27 23.79
N PRO A 23 -16.79 23.35 25.12
CA PRO A 23 -16.22 22.43 26.10
C PRO A 23 -17.08 21.17 26.30
N SER A 24 -17.23 20.32 25.27
CA SER A 24 -17.98 19.05 25.43
C SER A 24 -17.36 17.81 24.79
N ASP A 25 -16.09 17.87 24.36
CA ASP A 25 -15.44 16.77 23.65
C ASP A 25 -14.05 16.41 24.22
N ALA A 26 -13.91 16.43 25.55
CA ALA A 26 -12.66 16.05 26.22
C ALA A 26 -12.21 14.61 25.93
N ASN A 27 -13.10 13.75 25.40
CA ASN A 27 -12.77 12.39 24.98
C ASN A 27 -12.47 12.28 23.47
N ALA A 28 -13.05 13.14 22.62
CA ALA A 28 -12.70 13.20 21.20
C ALA A 28 -11.33 13.84 20.98
N ALA A 29 -10.92 14.76 21.86
CA ALA A 29 -9.59 15.38 21.81
C ALA A 29 -8.44 14.36 21.89
N ASN A 30 -8.61 13.26 22.65
CA ASN A 30 -7.57 12.24 22.81
C ASN A 30 -7.35 11.38 21.55
N ASN A 31 -8.32 11.38 20.63
CA ASN A 31 -8.24 10.59 19.40
C ASN A 31 -7.88 11.43 18.18
N ALA A 32 -7.81 12.76 18.29
CA ALA A 32 -7.52 13.65 17.16
C ALA A 32 -6.13 13.39 16.53
N ASP A 33 -5.21 12.79 17.29
CA ASP A 33 -3.82 12.60 16.92
C ASP A 33 -3.43 11.12 16.68
N LEU A 34 -4.41 10.26 16.40
CA LEU A 34 -4.17 8.81 16.23
C LEU A 34 -3.26 8.47 15.06
N PHE A 35 -3.35 9.23 13.97
CA PHE A 35 -2.55 9.02 12.77
C PHE A 35 -1.42 10.05 12.68
N LEU A 36 -0.74 10.31 13.79
CA LEU A 36 0.55 11.01 13.80
C LEU A 36 1.70 10.03 13.99
N GLU A 37 2.87 10.34 13.43
CA GLU A 37 4.09 9.61 13.76
C GLU A 37 4.46 9.86 15.23
N PRO A 38 4.55 8.82 16.08
CA PRO A 38 4.74 8.98 17.53
C PRO A 38 5.96 9.80 17.94
N MET A 39 7.00 9.84 17.09
CA MET A 39 8.23 10.58 17.38
C MET A 39 8.26 11.99 16.79
N MET A 40 7.59 12.21 15.66
CA MET A 40 7.74 13.45 14.89
C MET A 40 6.50 14.35 14.95
N GLY A 41 5.35 13.80 15.35
CA GLY A 41 4.07 14.50 15.24
C GLY A 41 3.64 14.77 13.80
N THR A 42 4.36 14.22 12.80
CA THR A 42 4.02 14.39 11.38
C THR A 42 2.78 13.56 11.06
N PRO A 43 1.83 14.08 10.25
CA PRO A 43 0.71 13.30 9.74
C PRO A 43 1.16 12.01 9.07
N LEU A 44 0.64 10.89 9.54
CA LEU A 44 0.91 9.58 8.98
C LEU A 44 0.31 9.52 7.57
N THR A 45 1.18 9.38 6.58
CA THR A 45 0.75 9.34 5.18
C THR A 45 0.42 7.92 4.75
N VAL A 46 -0.80 7.69 4.29
CA VAL A 46 -1.34 6.39 3.91
C VAL A 46 -1.79 6.41 2.45
N TYR A 47 -1.59 5.32 1.71
CA TYR A 47 -2.19 5.15 0.39
C TYR A 47 -3.41 4.23 0.49
N ILE A 48 -4.50 4.56 -0.21
CA ILE A 48 -5.72 3.75 -0.29
C ILE A 48 -5.94 3.35 -1.74
N GLU A 49 -6.00 2.04 -2.01
CA GLU A 49 -6.28 1.52 -3.36
C GLU A 49 -7.68 1.96 -3.84
N LYS A 50 -7.81 2.19 -5.15
CA LYS A 50 -9.05 2.75 -5.73
C LYS A 50 -10.27 1.83 -5.58
N ASP A 51 -10.05 0.52 -5.51
CA ASP A 51 -11.10 -0.50 -5.46
C ASP A 51 -11.53 -0.85 -4.01
N VAL A 52 -11.03 -0.11 -3.02
CA VAL A 52 -11.45 -0.24 -1.62
C VAL A 52 -12.84 0.33 -1.44
N GLU A 53 -13.73 -0.49 -0.86
CA GLU A 53 -15.07 -0.07 -0.48
C GLU A 53 -14.96 1.03 0.58
N GLU A 54 -15.78 2.09 0.45
CA GLU A 54 -15.81 3.22 1.39
C GLU A 54 -14.52 4.07 1.44
N LYS A 55 -13.70 4.07 0.37
CA LYS A 55 -12.48 4.89 0.26
C LYS A 55 -12.67 6.34 0.73
N GLU A 56 -13.74 7.01 0.31
CA GLU A 56 -13.99 8.42 0.66
C GLU A 56 -14.23 8.59 2.17
N SER A 57 -14.96 7.67 2.81
CA SER A 57 -15.16 7.68 4.26
C SER A 57 -13.85 7.46 5.02
N LEU A 58 -12.98 6.57 4.52
CA LEU A 58 -11.65 6.35 5.09
C LEU A 58 -10.75 7.58 4.97
N VAL A 59 -10.81 8.32 3.86
CA VAL A 59 -10.07 9.58 3.68
C VAL A 59 -10.50 10.60 4.74
N GLU A 60 -11.81 10.77 4.94
CA GLU A 60 -12.35 11.66 5.96
C GLU A 60 -11.95 11.24 7.37
N LEU A 61 -12.02 9.94 7.69
CA LEU A 61 -11.60 9.39 8.99
C LEU A 61 -10.10 9.63 9.24
N ILE A 62 -9.24 9.36 8.26
CA ILE A 62 -7.80 9.58 8.39
C ILE A 62 -7.51 11.07 8.63
N ALA A 63 -8.11 11.96 7.83
CA ALA A 63 -7.92 13.40 7.96
C ALA A 63 -8.44 13.94 9.31
N LYS A 64 -9.60 13.45 9.77
CA LYS A 64 -10.20 13.81 11.07
C LYS A 64 -9.30 13.45 12.25
N HIS A 65 -8.51 12.38 12.11
CA HIS A 65 -7.64 11.83 13.14
C HIS A 65 -6.15 12.17 12.89
N GLY A 66 -5.88 13.28 12.18
CA GLY A 66 -4.55 13.89 12.05
C GLY A 66 -3.65 13.28 10.97
N GLY A 67 -4.13 12.31 10.20
CA GLY A 67 -3.37 11.66 9.14
C GLY A 67 -3.49 12.34 7.78
N ALA A 68 -2.79 11.81 6.79
CA ALA A 68 -2.85 12.27 5.40
C ALA A 68 -3.00 11.09 4.42
N VAL A 69 -3.70 11.30 3.31
CA VAL A 69 -3.82 10.31 2.24
C VAL A 69 -2.99 10.73 1.04
N SER A 70 -2.10 9.85 0.58
CA SER A 70 -1.30 10.04 -0.63
C SER A 70 -2.04 9.54 -1.86
N PRO A 71 -1.93 10.23 -3.01
CA PRO A 71 -2.46 9.74 -4.28
C PRO A 71 -1.64 8.57 -4.87
N GLY A 72 -0.44 8.27 -4.34
CA GLY A 72 0.43 7.20 -4.83
C GLY A 72 1.10 6.39 -3.72
N TYR A 73 1.31 5.09 -3.99
CA TYR A 73 1.87 4.12 -3.04
C TYR A 73 3.40 4.21 -2.86
N SER A 74 4.12 4.85 -3.78
CA SER A 74 5.59 4.88 -3.75
C SER A 74 6.15 5.63 -2.55
N GLY A 75 5.48 6.70 -2.11
CA GLY A 75 5.92 7.54 -0.99
C GLY A 75 5.42 7.11 0.39
N THR A 76 4.47 6.17 0.48
CA THR A 76 3.80 5.87 1.76
C THR A 76 4.30 4.58 2.42
N PRO A 77 4.50 4.54 3.74
CA PRO A 77 4.84 3.30 4.44
C PRO A 77 3.65 2.32 4.50
N TYR A 78 2.42 2.83 4.49
CA TYR A 78 1.19 2.05 4.58
C TYR A 78 0.40 2.06 3.27
N ILE A 79 -0.05 0.88 2.86
CA ILE A 79 -0.86 0.64 1.67
C ILE A 79 -2.11 -0.11 2.11
N LEU A 80 -3.27 0.54 2.05
CA LEU A 80 -4.56 -0.04 2.40
C LEU A 80 -5.20 -0.63 1.15
N VAL A 81 -5.58 -1.90 1.24
CA VAL A 81 -6.20 -2.65 0.16
C VAL A 81 -7.41 -3.43 0.65
N ASP A 82 -8.22 -3.88 -0.29
CA ASP A 82 -9.12 -5.01 -0.07
C ASP A 82 -8.41 -6.29 -0.56
N PRO A 83 -8.11 -7.24 0.34
CA PRO A 83 -7.42 -8.47 -0.05
C PRO A 83 -8.27 -9.36 -0.96
N HIS A 84 -9.58 -9.20 -1.03
CA HIS A 84 -10.42 -10.02 -1.91
C HIS A 84 -10.48 -9.49 -3.35
N LYS A 85 -10.00 -8.26 -3.60
CA LYS A 85 -9.95 -7.68 -4.96
C LYS A 85 -8.60 -8.00 -5.61
N GLU A 86 -8.61 -8.16 -6.94
CA GLU A 86 -7.40 -8.45 -7.71
C GLU A 86 -6.35 -7.34 -7.60
N SER A 87 -6.76 -6.07 -7.60
CA SER A 87 -5.87 -4.92 -7.42
C SER A 87 -5.13 -4.96 -6.09
N GLY A 88 -5.84 -5.28 -5.00
CA GLY A 88 -5.24 -5.48 -3.68
C GLY A 88 -4.22 -6.62 -3.65
N GLN A 89 -4.56 -7.76 -4.26
CA GLN A 89 -3.64 -8.90 -4.41
C GLN A 89 -2.41 -8.57 -5.27
N ASN A 90 -2.59 -7.78 -6.34
CA ASN A 90 -1.50 -7.29 -7.18
C ASN A 90 -0.54 -6.40 -6.38
N LEU A 91 -1.06 -5.46 -5.58
CA LEU A 91 -0.24 -4.63 -4.71
C LEU A 91 0.48 -5.44 -3.63
N TYR A 92 -0.21 -6.42 -3.05
CA TYR A 92 0.42 -7.33 -2.09
C TYR A 92 1.63 -8.04 -2.71
N ARG A 93 1.47 -8.68 -3.88
CA ARG A 93 2.60 -9.35 -4.57
C ARG A 93 3.77 -8.41 -4.85
N GLN A 94 3.50 -7.15 -5.16
CA GLN A 94 4.53 -6.16 -5.49
C GLN A 94 5.24 -5.56 -4.27
N TYR A 95 4.56 -5.45 -3.13
CA TYR A 95 5.04 -4.71 -1.95
C TYR A 95 5.22 -5.54 -0.70
N ALA A 96 4.72 -6.78 -0.65
CA ALA A 96 5.01 -7.71 0.42
C ALA A 96 6.52 -7.93 0.55
N GLY A 97 7.04 -7.76 1.76
CA GLY A 97 8.46 -7.93 2.07
C GLY A 97 9.37 -6.79 1.64
N LYS A 98 8.88 -5.75 0.94
CA LYS A 98 9.67 -4.54 0.69
C LYS A 98 9.92 -3.80 2.01
N LYS A 99 11.18 -3.41 2.24
CA LYS A 99 11.59 -2.70 3.45
C LYS A 99 10.80 -1.38 3.58
N GLY A 100 10.23 -1.15 4.76
CA GLY A 100 9.47 0.07 5.05
C GLY A 100 8.10 0.15 4.37
N LYS A 101 7.60 -0.96 3.81
CA LYS A 101 6.26 -1.05 3.23
C LYS A 101 5.43 -2.09 3.98
N VAL A 102 4.20 -1.73 4.30
CA VAL A 102 3.24 -2.63 4.94
C VAL A 102 1.92 -2.56 4.18
N VAL A 103 1.46 -3.72 3.70
CA VAL A 103 0.17 -3.88 3.03
C VAL A 103 -0.84 -4.38 4.05
N LEU A 104 -1.90 -3.61 4.25
CA LEU A 104 -2.92 -3.82 5.28
C LEU A 104 -4.30 -3.85 4.66
N HIS A 105 -5.21 -4.60 5.26
CA HIS A 105 -6.63 -4.54 4.95
C HIS A 105 -7.17 -3.17 5.40
N TYR A 106 -8.03 -2.55 4.58
CA TYR A 106 -8.62 -1.23 4.87
C TYR A 106 -9.28 -1.11 6.26
N ARG A 107 -9.78 -2.22 6.83
CA ARG A 107 -10.39 -2.30 8.17
C ARG A 107 -9.43 -1.89 9.29
N TRP A 108 -8.13 -1.91 9.05
CA TRP A 108 -7.11 -1.47 10.01
C TRP A 108 -7.37 -0.06 10.56
N ILE A 109 -7.88 0.87 9.73
CA ILE A 109 -8.23 2.23 10.17
C ILE A 109 -9.32 2.20 11.25
N HIS A 110 -10.37 1.40 11.04
CA HIS A 110 -11.44 1.23 12.02
C HIS A 110 -10.92 0.60 13.32
N GLU A 111 -10.01 -0.36 13.23
CA GLU A 111 -9.40 -0.97 14.43
C GLU A 111 -8.54 0.04 15.21
N CYS A 112 -7.77 0.90 14.53
CA CYS A 112 -7.04 1.99 15.18
C CYS A 112 -7.96 2.93 15.96
N ILE A 113 -9.08 3.33 15.35
CA ILE A 113 -10.07 4.23 15.96
C ILE A 113 -10.81 3.52 17.11
N ARG A 114 -11.21 2.27 16.91
CA ARG A 114 -11.93 1.46 17.90
C ARG A 114 -11.11 1.26 19.18
N VAL A 115 -9.81 1.02 19.03
CA VAL A 115 -8.88 0.85 20.17
C VAL A 115 -8.43 2.19 20.74
N GLY A 116 -8.53 3.28 19.96
CA GLY A 116 -7.99 4.58 20.35
C GLY A 116 -6.46 4.57 20.39
N ALA A 117 -5.82 3.74 19.56
CA ALA A 117 -4.37 3.68 19.44
C ALA A 117 -3.93 3.17 18.07
N LEU A 118 -2.83 3.73 17.54
CA LEU A 118 -2.23 3.29 16.29
C LEU A 118 -1.78 1.83 16.39
N GLN A 119 -2.39 0.95 15.59
CA GLN A 119 -2.10 -0.48 15.61
C GLN A 119 -0.84 -0.76 14.79
N THR A 120 0.31 -0.93 15.45
CA THR A 120 1.60 -1.14 14.78
C THR A 120 2.03 -2.61 14.77
N PHE A 121 3.29 -2.88 14.41
CA PHE A 121 3.90 -4.21 14.48
C PHE A 121 3.78 -4.86 15.86
N GLN A 122 3.88 -4.09 16.95
CA GLN A 122 3.80 -4.62 18.32
C GLN A 122 2.43 -5.26 18.62
N ASN A 123 1.37 -4.77 17.97
CA ASN A 123 0.00 -5.23 18.11
C ASN A 123 -0.44 -6.08 16.91
N ASN A 124 0.53 -6.61 16.14
CA ASN A 124 0.29 -7.39 14.93
C ASN A 124 -0.68 -6.71 13.94
N TRP A 125 -0.66 -5.38 13.86
CA TRP A 125 -1.58 -4.60 13.01
C TRP A 125 -3.06 -4.93 13.23
N ALA A 126 -3.44 -5.28 14.48
CA ALA A 126 -4.78 -5.78 14.82
C ALA A 126 -5.24 -7.00 14.00
N GLY A 127 -4.29 -7.78 13.46
CA GLY A 127 -4.59 -8.90 12.56
C GLY A 127 -5.01 -8.48 11.15
N CYS A 128 -4.96 -7.19 10.81
CA CYS A 128 -5.32 -6.67 9.48
C CYS A 128 -4.18 -6.75 8.45
N LYS A 129 -3.06 -7.41 8.77
CA LYS A 129 -1.96 -7.55 7.82
C LYS A 129 -2.32 -8.57 6.73
N VAL A 130 -2.25 -8.13 5.46
CA VAL A 130 -2.53 -8.99 4.30
C VAL A 130 -1.43 -10.05 4.19
N THR A 131 -1.82 -11.28 3.89
CA THR A 131 -0.88 -12.43 3.78
C THR A 131 -0.79 -12.99 2.37
N GLY A 132 -1.69 -12.59 1.46
CA GLY A 132 -1.76 -13.11 0.09
C GLY A 132 -2.26 -14.55 0.00
N THR A 133 -2.75 -15.10 1.12
CA THR A 133 -3.42 -16.41 1.18
C THR A 133 -4.95 -16.25 1.25
N GLU A 134 -5.45 -15.02 1.22
CA GLU A 134 -6.89 -14.74 1.18
C GLU A 134 -7.48 -15.32 -0.11
N LYS A 135 -8.10 -16.49 0.02
CA LYS A 135 -8.94 -17.01 -1.06
C LYS A 135 -10.13 -16.08 -1.19
N PRO A 136 -10.51 -15.64 -2.41
CA PRO A 136 -11.79 -14.98 -2.61
C PRO A 136 -12.83 -15.91 -2.03
N ASN A 137 -13.50 -15.48 -0.96
CA ASN A 137 -14.50 -16.30 -0.31
C ASN A 137 -15.51 -16.66 -1.40
N PRO A 138 -15.64 -17.94 -1.81
CA PRO A 138 -16.65 -18.29 -2.79
C PRO A 138 -17.95 -17.87 -2.14
N THR A 139 -18.62 -16.86 -2.71
CA THR A 139 -19.91 -16.36 -2.26
C THR A 139 -20.77 -17.59 -2.08
N THR A 140 -20.86 -18.07 -0.84
CA THR A 140 -21.65 -19.25 -0.55
C THR A 140 -23.05 -18.71 -0.78
N PRO A 141 -23.76 -19.19 -1.82
CA PRO A 141 -25.09 -18.68 -2.11
C PRO A 141 -25.87 -18.92 -0.82
N SER A 142 -26.16 -17.83 -0.11
CA SER A 142 -26.88 -17.91 1.15
C SER A 142 -28.16 -18.65 0.80
N PRO A 143 -28.41 -19.86 1.34
CA PRO A 143 -29.64 -20.56 1.04
C PRO A 143 -30.75 -19.63 1.47
N SER A 144 -31.53 -19.16 0.50
CA SER A 144 -32.76 -18.42 0.75
C SER A 144 -33.50 -19.18 1.84
N GLN A 145 -33.68 -18.55 3.00
CA GLN A 145 -34.67 -19.00 3.97
C GLN A 145 -36.05 -18.75 3.36
N ASP A 146 -36.41 -19.56 2.38
CA ASP A 146 -37.80 -19.82 2.05
C ASP A 146 -38.39 -20.68 3.16
N GLY A 147 -39.61 -20.30 3.53
CA GLY A 147 -40.28 -20.69 4.76
C GLY A 147 -40.58 -22.18 4.95
N PRO A 148 -41.24 -22.51 6.07
CA PRO A 148 -41.57 -23.88 6.41
C PRO A 148 -42.76 -24.35 5.57
N ALA A 149 -42.56 -25.29 4.64
CA ALA A 149 -43.48 -26.41 4.43
C ALA A 149 -42.97 -27.42 3.38
N CYS A 150 -43.20 -28.68 3.75
CA CYS A 150 -43.29 -29.87 2.90
C CYS A 150 -42.00 -30.53 2.42
N ALA A 151 -41.61 -31.55 3.18
CA ALA A 151 -40.79 -32.66 2.73
C ALA A 151 -41.36 -33.29 1.45
N THR A 152 -40.50 -33.50 0.44
CA THR A 152 -40.64 -34.66 -0.45
C THR A 152 -39.26 -35.07 -0.96
N GLN A 153 -39.02 -36.37 -0.88
CA GLN A 153 -37.77 -37.07 -1.15
C GLN A 153 -37.42 -37.12 -2.65
N SER A 154 -36.18 -37.59 -2.90
CA SER A 154 -35.71 -38.26 -4.12
C SER A 154 -35.20 -37.30 -5.22
N THR A 155 -34.08 -37.52 -5.93
CA THR A 155 -33.40 -38.75 -6.34
C THR A 155 -31.92 -38.45 -6.61
N GLN A 156 -31.07 -39.37 -6.18
CA GLN A 156 -29.63 -39.45 -6.42
C GLN A 156 -29.33 -39.82 -7.88
N VAL A 157 -28.40 -39.12 -8.54
CA VAL A 157 -27.81 -39.55 -9.82
C VAL A 157 -26.27 -39.54 -9.73
N PRO A 158 -25.59 -40.60 -10.22
CA PRO A 158 -24.13 -40.82 -10.11
C PRO A 158 -23.30 -40.03 -11.15
N PRO A 159 -21.95 -40.02 -11.02
CA PRO A 159 -21.07 -39.09 -11.72
C PRO A 159 -20.64 -39.62 -13.10
N VAL A 160 -20.49 -38.72 -14.08
CA VAL A 160 -19.81 -39.02 -15.35
C VAL A 160 -18.41 -38.41 -15.32
N GLN A 161 -17.42 -39.31 -15.32
CA GLN A 161 -16.02 -39.04 -15.62
C GLN A 161 -15.85 -38.76 -17.12
N SER A 162 -15.01 -37.79 -17.46
CA SER A 162 -14.30 -37.80 -18.75
C SER A 162 -12.95 -37.05 -18.63
N ILE A 163 -11.88 -37.85 -18.64
CA ILE A 163 -10.50 -37.47 -19.00
C ILE A 163 -10.37 -37.75 -20.51
N PRO A 164 -9.73 -36.89 -21.33
CA PRO A 164 -8.43 -37.29 -21.90
C PRO A 164 -7.39 -36.17 -22.10
N PRO A 165 -6.12 -36.54 -22.38
CA PRO A 165 -4.94 -35.68 -22.36
C PRO A 165 -4.57 -35.13 -23.74
N HIS A 166 -4.04 -33.91 -23.80
CA HIS A 166 -3.35 -33.40 -24.99
C HIS A 166 -1.98 -32.81 -24.63
N PRO A 167 -0.88 -33.45 -25.05
CA PRO A 167 0.42 -32.80 -25.17
C PRO A 167 0.45 -32.09 -26.53
N GLN A 168 0.47 -30.75 -26.53
CA GLN A 168 0.88 -30.00 -27.71
C GLN A 168 2.22 -29.33 -27.45
N THR A 169 3.24 -30.05 -27.91
CA THR A 169 4.54 -29.54 -28.33
C THR A 169 4.31 -28.46 -29.38
N VAL A 170 4.60 -27.20 -29.07
CA VAL A 170 4.74 -26.15 -30.08
C VAL A 170 6.21 -25.71 -30.17
N PRO A 171 6.77 -25.60 -31.39
CA PRO A 171 8.18 -25.34 -31.63
C PRO A 171 8.57 -23.88 -31.38
N SER A 172 9.82 -23.70 -30.96
CA SER A 172 10.55 -22.43 -30.95
C SER A 172 10.46 -21.71 -32.29
N VAL A 173 9.80 -20.55 -32.32
CA VAL A 173 9.96 -19.56 -33.38
C VAL A 173 11.03 -18.58 -32.94
N VAL A 174 12.20 -18.74 -33.56
CA VAL A 174 13.24 -17.71 -33.67
C VAL A 174 12.63 -16.53 -34.45
N SER A 175 12.38 -15.42 -33.77
CA SER A 175 12.13 -14.15 -34.45
C SER A 175 13.44 -13.37 -34.56
N PRO A 176 13.94 -13.13 -35.79
CA PRO A 176 15.00 -12.19 -36.04
C PRO A 176 14.50 -10.74 -35.95
N ASP A 177 15.37 -9.93 -35.35
CA ASP A 177 15.45 -8.48 -35.36
C ASP A 177 14.98 -7.82 -36.67
N PRO A 178 14.10 -6.80 -36.60
CA PRO A 178 14.11 -5.72 -37.58
C PRO A 178 14.46 -4.39 -36.93
N LEU A 179 15.76 -4.12 -36.91
CA LEU A 179 16.40 -2.81 -37.01
C LEU A 179 15.71 -1.91 -38.06
N VAL A 180 14.76 -1.07 -37.65
CA VAL A 180 14.35 0.13 -38.41
C VAL A 180 14.02 1.27 -37.45
N HIS A 181 15.03 2.06 -37.11
CA HIS A 181 14.83 3.41 -36.56
C HIS A 181 14.72 4.42 -37.71
N PRO A 182 13.66 5.25 -37.77
CA PRO A 182 13.63 6.40 -38.65
C PRO A 182 14.49 7.57 -38.08
N PRO A 183 15.21 8.32 -38.93
CA PRO A 183 15.85 9.56 -38.54
C PRO A 183 14.84 10.71 -38.60
N GLN A 184 14.57 11.36 -37.48
CA GLN A 184 13.98 12.71 -37.50
C GLN A 184 14.93 13.66 -36.76
N GLN A 185 15.70 14.36 -37.59
CA GLN A 185 16.39 15.60 -37.27
C GLN A 185 15.34 16.68 -36.96
N SER A 186 15.52 17.41 -35.87
CA SER A 186 15.22 18.84 -35.85
C SER A 186 15.97 19.51 -34.71
N SER A 187 17.02 20.20 -35.14
CA SER A 187 17.85 21.16 -34.46
C SER A 187 17.03 22.26 -33.76
N HIS A 188 17.35 22.58 -32.51
CA HIS A 188 17.46 23.97 -32.08
C HIS A 188 18.40 24.09 -30.88
N LEU A 189 19.40 24.93 -31.08
CA LEU A 189 20.44 25.36 -30.17
C LEU A 189 19.84 26.24 -29.06
N GLN A 190 20.36 26.18 -27.83
CA GLN A 190 20.72 27.38 -27.02
C GLN A 190 21.41 27.01 -25.68
N PRO A 191 22.15 27.95 -25.04
CA PRO A 191 23.52 27.72 -24.58
C PRO A 191 23.72 27.74 -23.05
N LEU A 192 24.93 27.34 -22.64
CA LEU A 192 25.48 27.39 -21.29
C LEU A 192 25.34 28.77 -20.59
N PRO A 193 25.16 28.76 -19.26
CA PRO A 193 25.79 29.74 -18.38
C PRO A 193 27.05 29.14 -17.73
N LEU A 194 28.19 29.70 -18.11
CA LEU A 194 29.43 29.68 -17.32
C LEU A 194 29.21 30.45 -16.02
N SER A 195 29.65 29.90 -14.90
CA SER A 195 30.06 30.72 -13.75
C SER A 195 31.21 30.11 -12.97
N PRO A 196 32.05 30.96 -12.35
CA PRO A 196 33.45 30.68 -12.10
C PRO A 196 33.71 30.29 -10.65
N GLY A 197 34.59 29.31 -10.48
CA GLY A 197 35.72 29.33 -9.55
C GLY A 197 35.43 29.54 -8.06
N LYS A 198 35.50 28.43 -7.30
CA LYS A 198 36.24 28.41 -6.02
C LYS A 198 37.19 27.20 -6.01
N PRO A 199 38.47 27.39 -5.63
CA PRO A 199 39.49 26.36 -5.72
C PRO A 199 39.55 25.45 -4.48
N GLN A 200 39.86 24.16 -4.76
CA GLN A 200 40.56 23.16 -3.91
C GLN A 200 39.92 22.79 -2.55
N MET A 201 39.92 21.52 -2.11
CA MET A 201 41.01 20.55 -2.10
C MET A 201 40.51 19.11 -2.24
N LEU A 202 41.31 18.34 -2.97
CA LEU A 202 41.54 16.89 -2.90
C LEU A 202 40.86 16.13 -1.75
N SER A 203 40.12 15.08 -2.09
CA SER A 203 40.59 13.74 -1.74
C SER A 203 39.99 12.67 -2.65
N HIS A 204 40.90 11.90 -3.23
CA HIS A 204 40.67 10.82 -4.18
C HIS A 204 40.22 9.56 -3.44
N ARG A 205 39.26 8.81 -4.00
CA ARG A 205 39.49 7.40 -4.35
C ARG A 205 38.33 6.80 -5.14
N ASN A 206 38.65 6.44 -6.38
CA ASN A 206 37.90 5.54 -7.23
C ASN A 206 37.89 4.13 -6.65
N THR A 207 36.78 3.41 -6.84
CA THR A 207 36.85 1.96 -7.05
C THR A 207 35.82 1.59 -8.09
N LEU A 208 36.32 1.40 -9.31
CA LEU A 208 35.66 0.69 -10.39
C LEU A 208 35.51 -0.78 -9.95
N THR A 209 34.30 -1.33 -9.99
CA THR A 209 34.10 -2.78 -10.12
C THR A 209 32.85 -3.02 -10.95
N SER A 210 33.09 -3.27 -12.23
CA SER A 210 32.17 -3.91 -13.15
C SER A 210 32.13 -5.40 -12.80
N HIS A 211 30.99 -5.96 -12.40
CA HIS A 211 30.74 -7.40 -12.51
C HIS A 211 29.24 -7.71 -12.65
N HIS A 212 28.95 -8.45 -13.71
CA HIS A 212 27.75 -9.21 -14.03
C HIS A 212 27.20 -10.03 -12.86
N ASN A 213 25.88 -10.05 -12.65
CA ASN A 213 25.06 -11.28 -12.56
C ASN A 213 23.58 -10.95 -12.25
N LEU A 214 22.65 -11.52 -13.03
CA LEU A 214 21.28 -11.77 -12.57
C LEU A 214 21.31 -12.85 -11.48
N PRO A 215 20.60 -12.70 -10.35
CA PRO A 215 20.18 -13.86 -9.60
C PRO A 215 18.84 -14.36 -10.16
N GLN A 216 18.92 -15.52 -10.80
CA GLN A 216 17.86 -16.48 -10.99
C GLN A 216 17.25 -16.81 -9.61
N CYS A 217 16.04 -16.32 -9.33
CA CYS A 217 15.32 -16.67 -8.11
C CYS A 217 14.92 -18.15 -8.17
N SER A 218 15.71 -18.96 -7.49
CA SER A 218 15.52 -20.39 -7.34
C SER A 218 14.35 -20.67 -6.40
N LEU A 219 13.48 -21.55 -6.86
CA LEU A 219 12.46 -22.25 -6.10
C LEU A 219 13.11 -23.05 -4.95
N GLY A 220 12.53 -22.98 -3.75
CA GLY A 220 12.74 -23.95 -2.68
C GLY A 220 13.61 -23.48 -1.53
N HIS A 221 13.01 -23.32 -0.35
CA HIS A 221 13.27 -24.14 0.85
C HIS A 221 12.19 -23.82 1.92
N PRO A 222 11.65 -24.83 2.64
CA PRO A 222 10.70 -24.62 3.72
C PRO A 222 11.38 -24.07 4.97
N ILE A 223 10.90 -22.94 5.49
CA ILE A 223 11.36 -22.40 6.77
C ILE A 223 10.81 -23.27 7.91
N ARG A 224 11.76 -23.84 8.64
CA ARG A 224 11.63 -24.60 9.88
C ARG A 224 10.92 -23.75 10.95
N THR A 225 9.78 -24.22 11.42
CA THR A 225 9.01 -23.66 12.53
C THR A 225 9.79 -23.81 13.83
N GLY A 226 10.40 -22.73 14.31
CA GLY A 226 10.98 -22.65 15.66
C GLY A 226 9.92 -22.19 16.65
N MET A 227 9.45 -23.11 17.49
CA MET A 227 8.59 -22.82 18.65
C MET A 227 9.35 -21.92 19.64
N ALA A 228 9.03 -20.63 19.68
CA ALA A 228 9.43 -19.76 20.78
C ALA A 228 8.34 -19.79 21.86
N ARG A 229 8.68 -20.45 22.96
CA ARG A 229 7.92 -20.52 24.21
C ARG A 229 7.89 -19.15 24.89
N GLY A 230 6.71 -18.77 25.37
CA GLY A 230 6.49 -18.15 26.68
C GLY A 230 6.94 -16.70 26.87
N CYS A 231 5.96 -15.79 26.82
CA CYS A 231 5.93 -14.63 27.72
C CYS A 231 4.48 -14.41 28.15
N LEU A 232 4.15 -14.96 29.32
CA LEU A 232 2.90 -14.73 30.04
C LEU A 232 3.14 -13.51 30.93
N VAL A 233 2.70 -12.34 30.49
CA VAL A 233 2.67 -11.13 31.34
C VAL A 233 1.22 -10.88 31.71
N SER A 234 0.81 -11.41 32.86
CA SER A 234 -0.41 -11.00 33.54
C SER A 234 -0.18 -9.63 34.16
N ILE A 235 -0.88 -8.60 33.69
CA ILE A 235 -1.05 -7.35 34.44
C ILE A 235 -2.51 -7.30 34.87
N SER A 236 -2.74 -7.76 36.10
CA SER A 236 -3.95 -7.49 36.85
C SER A 236 -3.89 -6.04 37.35
N HIS A 237 -4.74 -5.16 36.84
CA HIS A 237 -5.03 -3.90 37.52
C HIS A 237 -6.48 -3.93 38.00
N LEU A 238 -6.63 -4.21 39.30
CA LEU A 238 -7.75 -3.79 40.12
C LEU A 238 -7.75 -2.25 40.18
N ARG A 239 -8.84 -1.62 39.78
CA ARG A 239 -9.63 -0.70 40.62
C ARG A 239 -10.92 -0.30 39.91
#